data_AF-A0A4Y2P8I4-F1
#
_entry.id   AF-A0A4Y2P8I4-F1
#
_cell.length_a   1.000
_cell.length_b   1.000
_cell.length_c   1.000
_cell.angle_alpha   90.00
_cell.angle_beta   90.00
_cell.angle_gamma   90.00
#
_symmetry.space_group_name_H-M   'P 1'
#
loop_
_entity.id
_entity.type
_entity.pdbx_description
1 polymer ?
#
loop_
_entity_poly.entity_id
_entity_poly.type
_entity_poly.pdbx_seq_one_letter_code
_entity_poly.pdbx_strand_id
1 'polypeptide(L)'
;AVGCDKVLGSVTKVDECGVCGGDGSSCRVVKGIFDEDNFEVGYNDILLIPVGATSVLIQEVQPTNNYFGKEKPFNKYIDMPRKC
;
A
#
# COMPACT_ATOMS: atom_id res chain seq x y z
N ALA A 1 -23.60 12.15 10.99
CA ALA A 1 -22.73 11.08 10.46
C ALA A 1 -23.01 9.79 11.24
N VAL A 2 -22.77 8.64 10.64
CA VAL A 2 -22.85 7.32 11.31
C VAL A 2 -21.42 6.92 11.67
N GLY A 3 -21.19 6.48 12.91
CA GLY A 3 -19.89 5.96 13.34
C GLY A 3 -19.58 4.62 12.67
N CYS A 4 -18.32 4.18 12.74
CA CYS A 4 -17.95 2.85 12.22
C CYS A 4 -18.65 1.68 12.95
N ASP A 5 -19.23 1.96 14.13
CA ASP A 5 -20.02 1.08 14.98
C ASP A 5 -21.49 0.95 14.53
N LYS A 6 -21.85 1.59 13.41
CA LYS A 6 -23.22 1.65 12.86
C LYS A 6 -24.21 2.43 13.73
N VAL A 7 -23.72 3.27 14.66
CA VAL A 7 -24.57 4.10 15.51
C VAL A 7 -24.68 5.53 14.95
N LEU A 8 -25.92 6.03 14.86
CA LEU A 8 -26.21 7.40 14.44
C LEU A 8 -25.73 8.41 15.49
N GLY A 9 -24.95 9.41 15.07
CA GLY A 9 -24.40 10.43 15.97
C GLY A 9 -23.16 9.98 16.76
N SER A 10 -22.69 8.75 16.52
CA SER A 10 -21.43 8.26 17.10
C SER A 10 -20.21 8.98 16.50
N VAL A 11 -19.25 9.29 17.36
CA VAL A 11 -17.95 9.87 16.99
C VAL A 11 -16.87 8.81 16.76
N THR A 12 -17.22 7.52 16.91
CA THR A 12 -16.30 6.40 16.75
C THR A 12 -15.84 6.27 15.31
N LYS A 13 -14.51 6.21 15.12
CA LYS A 13 -13.86 6.09 13.80
C LYS A 13 -13.07 4.79 13.71
N VAL A 14 -12.79 4.40 12.48
CA VAL A 14 -11.85 3.31 12.18
C VAL A 14 -10.44 3.82 12.45
N ASP A 15 -9.62 3.00 13.12
CA ASP A 15 -8.20 3.30 13.36
C ASP A 15 -7.34 3.04 12.11
N GLU A 16 -6.03 3.26 12.21
CA GLU A 16 -5.08 3.03 11.10
C GLU A 16 -4.96 1.55 10.69
N CYS A 17 -5.31 0.64 11.60
CA CYS A 17 -5.32 -0.80 11.42
C CYS A 17 -6.62 -1.33 10.77
N GLY A 18 -7.59 -0.45 10.50
CA GLY A 18 -8.89 -0.85 9.94
C GLY A 18 -9.89 -1.35 10.97
N VAL A 19 -9.62 -1.18 12.26
CA VAL A 19 -10.48 -1.63 13.38
C VAL A 19 -11.34 -0.47 13.86
N CYS A 20 -12.66 -0.71 13.98
CA CYS A 20 -13.56 0.30 14.51
C CYS A 20 -13.34 0.53 16.01
N GLY A 21 -13.04 1.77 16.40
CA GLY A 21 -12.72 2.10 17.80
C GLY A 21 -11.43 1.46 18.29
N GLY A 22 -10.55 1.03 17.38
CA GLY A 22 -9.25 0.48 17.72
C GLY A 22 -8.30 1.54 18.28
N ASP A 23 -7.27 1.06 18.97
CA ASP A 23 -6.23 1.87 19.62
C ASP A 23 -4.92 1.88 18.82
N GLY A 24 -4.90 1.31 17.60
CA GLY A 24 -3.71 1.18 16.78
C GLY A 24 -2.76 0.04 17.17
N SER A 25 -3.07 -0.76 18.20
CA SER A 25 -2.16 -1.83 18.69
C SER A 25 -2.27 -3.15 17.90
N SER A 26 -3.30 -3.30 17.06
CA SER A 26 -3.58 -4.54 16.32
C SER A 26 -2.73 -4.73 15.06
N CYS A 27 -1.99 -3.71 14.65
CA CYS A 27 -1.13 -3.74 13.48
C CYS A 27 0.21 -3.05 13.76
N ARG A 28 1.13 -3.13 12.78
CA ARG A 28 2.41 -2.43 12.83
C ARG A 28 2.68 -1.71 11.52
N VAL A 29 3.36 -0.58 11.60
CA VAL A 29 3.79 0.15 10.41
C VAL A 29 5.02 -0.52 9.81
N VAL A 30 4.95 -0.85 8.53
CA VAL A 30 6.08 -1.37 7.74
C VAL A 30 6.50 -0.28 6.74
N LYS A 31 7.78 0.07 6.72
CA LYS A 31 8.37 1.06 5.80
C LYS A 31 9.60 0.47 5.15
N GLY A 32 9.83 0.83 3.88
CA GLY A 32 11.00 0.42 3.11
C GLY A 32 11.17 1.32 1.90
N ILE A 33 12.40 1.34 1.37
CA ILE A 33 12.73 1.95 0.09
C ILE A 33 13.19 0.81 -0.81
N PHE A 34 12.70 0.81 -2.05
CA PHE A 34 13.11 -0.12 -3.08
C PHE A 34 14.05 0.62 -4.04
N ASP A 35 15.27 0.13 -4.22
CA ASP A 35 16.38 0.81 -4.93
C ASP A 35 17.28 -0.23 -5.66
N GLU A 36 16.66 -1.23 -6.29
CA GLU A 36 17.40 -2.20 -7.11
C GLU A 36 17.40 -1.77 -8.58
N ASP A 37 18.57 -1.86 -9.24
CA ASP A 37 18.75 -1.45 -10.64
C ASP A 37 18.80 -2.65 -11.63
N ASN A 38 18.87 -3.87 -11.12
CA ASN A 38 19.09 -5.08 -11.93
C ASN A 38 17.79 -5.70 -12.44
N PHE A 39 17.03 -4.93 -13.23
CA PHE A 39 15.77 -5.39 -13.79
C PHE A 39 15.89 -5.88 -15.21
N GLU A 40 15.17 -6.96 -15.52
CA GLU A 40 14.98 -7.39 -16.89
C GLU A 40 14.06 -6.41 -17.62
N VAL A 41 14.21 -6.34 -18.94
CA VAL A 41 13.31 -5.54 -19.78
C VAL A 41 11.91 -6.12 -19.68
N GLY A 42 10.99 -5.37 -19.08
CA GLY A 42 9.59 -5.78 -18.96
C GLY A 42 9.01 -5.40 -17.60
N TYR A 43 8.00 -6.16 -17.20
CA TYR A 43 7.31 -6.01 -15.94
C TYR A 43 8.04 -6.79 -14.85
N ASN A 44 8.61 -6.09 -13.86
CA ASN A 44 9.32 -6.69 -12.74
C ASN A 44 8.53 -6.56 -11.45
N ASP A 45 8.47 -7.64 -10.68
CA ASP A 45 7.71 -7.68 -9.43
C ASP A 45 8.55 -7.18 -8.26
N ILE A 46 8.23 -6.01 -7.73
CA ILE A 46 9.07 -5.35 -6.72
C ILE A 46 8.54 -5.51 -5.29
N LEU A 47 7.22 -5.67 -5.14
CA LEU A 47 6.60 -5.74 -3.82
C LEU A 47 5.28 -6.51 -3.86
N LEU A 48 5.13 -7.42 -2.89
CA LEU A 48 3.87 -8.07 -2.56
C LEU A 48 3.27 -7.45 -1.31
N ILE A 49 2.11 -6.80 -1.41
CA ILE A 49 1.38 -6.34 -0.23
C ILE A 49 0.65 -7.55 0.40
N PRO A 50 0.94 -7.87 1.68
CA PRO A 50 0.28 -8.98 2.37
C PRO A 50 -1.23 -8.73 2.53
N VAL A 51 -1.99 -9.81 2.59
CA VAL A 51 -3.43 -9.75 2.88
C VAL A 51 -3.64 -9.12 4.25
N GLY A 52 -4.58 -8.18 4.35
CA GLY A 52 -4.89 -7.46 5.60
C GLY A 52 -4.06 -6.20 5.82
N ALA A 53 -3.13 -5.85 4.93
CA ALA A 53 -2.48 -4.54 4.98
C ALA A 53 -3.51 -3.42 4.77
N THR A 54 -3.52 -2.45 5.68
CA THR A 54 -4.32 -1.22 5.60
C THR A 54 -3.41 -0.02 5.39
N SER A 55 -3.96 1.09 4.90
CA SER A 55 -3.26 2.38 4.83
C SER A 55 -1.94 2.33 4.02
N VAL A 56 -1.92 1.60 2.90
CA VAL A 56 -0.70 1.43 2.09
C VAL A 56 -0.44 2.65 1.23
N LEU A 57 0.75 3.24 1.38
CA LEU A 57 1.26 4.33 0.56
C LEU A 57 2.50 3.86 -0.21
N ILE A 58 2.45 3.96 -1.54
CA ILE A 58 3.58 3.69 -2.42
C ILE A 58 3.78 4.93 -3.29
N GLN A 59 5.01 5.42 -3.30
CA GLN A 59 5.39 6.66 -3.97
C GLN A 59 6.80 6.53 -4.54
N GLU A 60 7.04 7.21 -5.64
CA GLU A 60 8.37 7.41 -6.17
C GLU A 60 9.13 8.39 -5.28
N VAL A 61 10.33 8.01 -4.81
CA VAL A 61 11.16 8.87 -3.95
C VAL A 61 11.92 9.90 -4.79
N GLN A 62 12.34 9.51 -6.00
CA GLN A 62 13.01 10.36 -6.97
C GLN A 62 12.39 10.13 -8.35
N PRO A 63 12.37 11.12 -9.25
CA PRO A 63 11.90 10.92 -10.61
C PRO A 63 12.78 9.91 -11.35
N THR A 64 12.17 8.83 -11.81
CA THR A 64 12.78 7.81 -12.65
C THR A 64 11.97 7.66 -13.95
N ASN A 65 12.46 6.85 -14.88
CA ASN A 65 11.74 6.54 -16.12
C ASN A 65 10.87 5.27 -15.98
N ASN A 66 10.45 4.98 -14.75
CA ASN A 66 9.73 3.78 -14.39
C ASN A 66 8.23 4.07 -14.23
N TYR A 67 7.40 3.02 -14.31
CA TYR A 67 5.96 3.13 -14.09
C TYR A 67 5.48 2.10 -13.10
N PHE A 68 4.69 2.55 -12.12
CA PHE A 68 4.03 1.64 -11.18
C PHE A 68 2.78 1.03 -11.78
N GLY A 69 2.76 -0.29 -11.88
CA GLY A 69 1.56 -1.08 -12.17
C GLY A 69 1.02 -1.78 -10.93
N LYS A 70 -0.30 -1.97 -10.87
CA LYS A 70 -0.93 -2.90 -9.92
C LYS A 70 -1.61 -4.02 -10.68
N GLU A 71 -1.08 -5.23 -10.57
CA GLU A 71 -1.77 -6.41 -11.06
C GLU A 71 -2.90 -6.80 -10.10
N LYS A 72 -3.95 -7.47 -10.60
CA LYS A 72 -4.98 -8.12 -9.78
C LYS A 72 -4.98 -9.61 -10.17
N PRO A 73 -5.14 -10.56 -9.23
CA PRO A 73 -5.72 -10.43 -7.88
C PRO A 73 -4.72 -10.18 -6.74
N PHE A 74 -3.43 -10.34 -6.99
CA PHE A 74 -2.38 -10.11 -6.00
C PHE A 74 -1.93 -8.66 -6.06
N ASN A 75 -1.93 -7.95 -4.93
CA ASN A 75 -1.44 -6.58 -4.79
C ASN A 75 0.07 -6.51 -5.07
N LYS A 76 0.44 -6.71 -6.32
CA LYS A 76 1.79 -6.86 -6.85
C LYS A 76 2.14 -5.57 -7.56
N TYR A 77 3.23 -4.94 -7.14
CA TYR A 77 3.72 -3.72 -7.76
C TYR A 77 4.72 -4.09 -8.83
N ILE A 78 4.51 -3.47 -9.99
CA ILE A 78 5.33 -3.69 -11.16
C ILE A 78 6.15 -2.45 -11.42
N ASP A 79 7.45 -2.63 -11.63
CA ASP A 79 8.34 -1.64 -12.20
C ASP A 79 8.68 -2.02 -13.66
N MET A 80 8.57 -1.05 -14.57
CA MET A 80 8.98 -1.18 -15.96
C MET A 80 9.91 -0.03 -16.34
N PRO A 81 11.23 -0.26 -16.42
CA PRO A 81 12.14 0.73 -16.97
C PRO A 81 11.78 1.00 -18.43
N ARG A 82 11.56 2.28 -18.79
CA ARG A 82 11.48 2.65 -20.21
C ARG A 82 12.76 2.18 -20.90
N LYS A 83 12.61 1.45 -22.00
CA LYS A 83 13.65 1.44 -23.03
C LYS A 83 13.91 2.88 -23.45
N CYS A 84 15.12 3.37 -23.25
CA CYS A 84 15.64 4.46 -24.06
C CYS A 84 15.57 4.10 -25.55
#